data_AF-A0A8C7YF69-F1
#
_entry.id   AF-A0A8C7YF69-F1
#
_cell.length_a   1.000
_cell.length_b   1.000
_cell.length_c   1.000
_cell.angle_alpha   90.00
_cell.angle_beta   90.00
_cell.angle_gamma   90.00
#
_symmetry.space_group_name_H-M   'P 1'
#
loop_
_entity.id
_entity.type
_entity.pdbx_description
1 polymer ?
#
loop_
_entity_poly.entity_id
_entity_poly.type
_entity_poly.pdbx_seq_one_letter_code
_entity_poly.pdbx_strand_id
1 'polypeptide(L)'
;PSHDQKIQMTVVEAANTTTGNCHANYSNQTAVLIPSFDSRLYMLCFLPFIILLVLIPNLKFLAPFSLLANVAMTASLVFIYYYSLTNITYPINLPKVGHAKDYPLFFGTAIFAFEGIGVVLPLENKMQRPEKFSQVLYLGMGIVTFLYISLGTIGYICFGQHIGGSITLNLPNCWMYQAVKLLYCFGIFITFALQFYVPAEIIIPSVVARLSGRWETAVSLALRILLVIFTCE
;
A
#
# COMPACT_ATOMS: atom_id res chain seq x y z
N PRO A 1 -29.86 -8.56 27.32
CA PRO A 1 -28.39 -8.45 27.18
C PRO A 1 -28.05 -7.33 26.19
N SER A 2 -27.42 -6.27 26.70
CA SER A 2 -27.18 -4.99 26.01
C SER A 2 -26.25 -5.14 24.79
N HIS A 3 -26.40 -4.23 23.83
CA HIS A 3 -25.66 -4.21 22.55
C HIS A 3 -24.13 -4.25 22.73
N ASP A 4 -23.62 -3.69 23.83
CA ASP A 4 -22.20 -3.77 24.23
C ASP A 4 -21.73 -5.18 24.58
N GLN A 5 -22.62 -6.00 25.15
CA GLN A 5 -22.30 -7.37 25.56
C GLN A 5 -22.10 -8.27 24.33
N LYS A 6 -22.81 -8.00 23.22
CA LYS A 6 -22.58 -8.66 21.92
C LYS A 6 -21.27 -8.24 21.27
N ILE A 7 -20.90 -6.96 21.35
CA ILE A 7 -19.62 -6.47 20.80
C ILE A 7 -18.44 -7.08 21.55
N GLN A 8 -18.47 -7.07 22.89
CA GLN A 8 -17.44 -7.70 23.71
C GLN A 8 -17.32 -9.20 23.43
N MET A 9 -18.44 -9.92 23.28
CA MET A 9 -18.42 -11.35 22.97
C MET A 9 -17.83 -11.63 21.57
N THR A 10 -18.08 -10.77 20.59
CA THR A 10 -17.55 -10.89 19.22
C THR A 10 -16.05 -10.56 19.15
N VAL A 11 -15.57 -9.59 19.93
CA VAL A 11 -14.14 -9.24 20.03
C VAL A 11 -13.37 -10.34 20.78
N VAL A 12 -13.97 -10.91 21.82
CA VAL A 12 -13.41 -12.06 22.55
C VAL A 12 -13.34 -13.29 21.64
N GLU A 13 -14.33 -13.53 20.79
CA GLU A 13 -14.31 -14.65 19.85
C GLU A 13 -13.30 -14.44 18.70
N ALA A 14 -13.17 -13.21 18.18
CA ALA A 14 -12.12 -12.85 17.22
C ALA A 14 -10.70 -12.96 17.82
N ALA A 15 -10.52 -12.67 19.11
CA ALA A 15 -9.26 -12.89 19.81
C ALA A 15 -8.99 -14.38 20.11
N ASN A 16 -10.05 -15.15 20.42
CA ASN A 16 -9.94 -16.57 20.80
C ASN A 16 -9.81 -17.52 19.60
N THR A 17 -10.08 -17.05 18.36
CA THR A 17 -9.83 -17.79 17.10
C THR A 17 -8.39 -17.64 16.59
N THR A 18 -7.50 -17.05 17.38
CA THR A 18 -6.09 -16.83 17.02
C THR A 18 -5.26 -18.08 17.34
N THR A 19 -5.46 -19.16 16.59
CA THR A 19 -4.67 -20.38 16.80
C THR A 19 -3.23 -20.17 16.28
N GLY A 20 -2.22 -20.47 17.11
CA GLY A 20 -0.79 -20.38 16.74
C GLY A 20 -0.33 -21.36 15.66
N ASN A 21 -1.23 -22.21 15.16
CA ASN A 21 -0.93 -23.22 14.16
C ASN A 21 -1.32 -22.74 12.77
N CYS A 22 -0.32 -22.53 11.90
CA CYS A 22 -0.50 -22.25 10.47
C CYS A 22 -0.74 -23.54 9.66
N HIS A 23 -1.39 -24.55 10.23
CA HIS A 23 -1.71 -25.77 9.50
C HIS A 23 -2.87 -25.46 8.55
N ALA A 24 -2.65 -25.66 7.25
CA ALA A 24 -3.63 -25.44 6.20
C ALA A 24 -4.79 -26.45 6.32
N ASN A 25 -5.70 -26.23 7.26
CA ASN A 25 -7.00 -26.88 7.27
C ASN A 25 -7.99 -25.97 6.56
N TYR A 26 -8.32 -26.38 5.33
CA TYR A 26 -9.38 -25.82 4.48
C TYR A 26 -10.80 -26.14 5.03
N SER A 27 -10.96 -26.24 6.35
CA SER A 27 -12.24 -26.51 7.00
C SER A 27 -12.47 -25.46 8.09
N ASN A 28 -13.59 -24.74 7.92
CA ASN A 28 -14.10 -23.68 8.79
C ASN A 28 -13.43 -22.32 8.61
N GLN A 29 -13.66 -21.71 7.44
CA GLN A 29 -13.74 -20.25 7.38
C GLN A 29 -14.91 -19.80 8.26
N THR A 30 -14.69 -19.57 9.56
CA THR A 30 -15.50 -18.61 10.29
C THR A 30 -15.17 -17.26 9.68
N ALA A 31 -15.93 -16.87 8.66
CA ALA A 31 -16.01 -15.49 8.24
C ALA A 31 -16.37 -14.70 9.50
N VAL A 32 -15.38 -14.06 10.12
CA VAL A 32 -15.64 -13.03 11.12
C VAL A 32 -16.49 -12.02 10.37
N LEU A 33 -17.79 -12.02 10.67
CA LEU A 33 -18.73 -10.97 10.30
C LEU A 33 -18.26 -9.72 11.05
N ILE A 34 -17.16 -9.12 10.57
CA ILE A 34 -16.88 -7.73 10.85
C ILE A 34 -18.13 -7.03 10.32
N PRO A 35 -18.89 -6.28 11.15
CA PRO A 35 -19.98 -5.49 10.63
C PRO A 35 -19.41 -4.68 9.46
N SER A 36 -19.89 -4.98 8.26
CA SER A 36 -19.41 -4.36 7.04
C SER A 36 -19.93 -2.94 7.04
N PHE A 37 -19.24 -2.07 7.79
CA PHE A 37 -19.37 -0.64 7.60
C PHE A 37 -19.09 -0.39 6.13
N ASP A 38 -19.88 0.51 5.55
CA ASP A 38 -19.69 0.90 4.17
C ASP A 38 -18.19 1.25 3.98
N SER A 39 -17.57 0.69 2.95
CA SER A 39 -16.17 0.95 2.58
C SER A 39 -15.81 2.44 2.62
N ARG A 40 -16.81 3.30 2.33
CA ARG A 40 -16.77 4.76 2.41
C ARG A 40 -16.46 5.29 3.81
N LEU A 41 -17.00 4.66 4.85
CA LEU A 41 -16.79 5.05 6.24
C LEU A 41 -15.36 4.75 6.71
N TYR A 42 -14.77 3.64 6.24
CA TYR A 42 -13.36 3.37 6.46
C TYR A 42 -12.46 4.41 5.77
N MET A 43 -12.74 4.73 4.49
CA MET A 43 -12.01 5.78 3.77
C MET A 43 -12.10 7.13 4.49
N LEU A 44 -13.27 7.50 5.00
CA LEU A 44 -13.49 8.74 5.74
C LEU A 44 -12.73 8.77 7.09
N CYS A 45 -12.63 7.65 7.79
CA CYS A 45 -11.88 7.54 9.05
C CYS A 45 -10.36 7.60 8.85
N PHE A 46 -9.83 7.09 7.73
CA PHE A 46 -8.40 7.17 7.40
C PHE A 46 -8.02 8.54 6.83
N LEU A 47 -8.96 9.25 6.21
CA LEU A 47 -8.76 10.59 5.65
C LEU A 47 -8.07 11.59 6.61
N PRO A 48 -8.54 11.83 7.85
CA PRO A 48 -7.89 12.79 8.75
C PRO A 48 -6.47 12.38 9.12
N PHE A 49 -6.18 11.09 9.21
CA PHE A 49 -4.83 10.59 9.45
C PHE A 49 -3.90 10.83 8.25
N ILE A 50 -4.40 10.63 7.03
CA ILE A 50 -3.68 10.97 5.79
C ILE A 50 -3.39 12.48 5.74
N ILE A 51 -4.39 13.32 6.02
CA ILE A 51 -4.24 14.78 6.02
C ILE A 51 -3.17 15.21 7.02
N LEU A 52 -3.19 14.65 8.23
CA LEU A 52 -2.19 14.95 9.28
C LEU A 52 -0.77 14.57 8.82
N LEU A 53 -0.63 13.43 8.14
CA LEU A 53 0.66 12.94 7.65
C LEU A 53 1.20 13.78 6.49
N VAL A 54 0.31 14.23 5.59
CA VAL A 54 0.64 15.14 4.48
C VAL A 54 0.93 16.56 4.98
N LEU A 55 0.46 16.93 6.18
CA LEU A 55 0.73 18.24 6.79
C LEU A 55 2.19 18.41 7.21
N ILE A 56 2.96 17.32 7.33
CA ILE A 56 4.37 17.35 7.73
C ILE A 56 5.17 17.99 6.59
N PRO A 57 5.72 19.21 6.77
CA PRO A 57 6.38 19.93 5.68
C PRO A 57 7.78 19.38 5.35
N ASN A 58 8.35 18.58 6.25
CA ASN A 58 9.76 18.25 6.27
C ASN A 58 10.00 16.77 5.95
N LEU A 59 10.48 16.49 4.74
CA LEU A 59 10.91 15.15 4.31
C LEU A 59 11.94 14.53 5.26
N LYS A 60 12.78 15.34 5.92
CA LYS A 60 13.79 14.87 6.89
C LYS A 60 13.18 14.08 8.06
N PHE A 61 11.99 14.44 8.53
CA PHE A 61 11.30 13.68 9.58
C PHE A 61 10.63 12.43 9.03
N LEU A 62 10.19 12.46 7.78
CA LEU A 62 9.49 11.34 7.14
C LEU A 62 10.46 10.27 6.61
N ALA A 63 11.71 10.63 6.30
CA ALA A 63 12.74 9.74 5.79
C ALA A 63 13.05 8.52 6.70
N PRO A 64 13.32 8.66 8.01
CA PRO A 64 13.55 7.49 8.88
C PRO A 64 12.29 6.62 9.05
N PHE A 65 11.11 7.25 9.07
CA PHE A 65 9.83 6.55 9.17
C PHE A 65 9.55 5.74 7.88
N SER A 66 9.84 6.34 6.72
CA SER A 66 9.75 5.69 5.42
C SER A 66 10.75 4.54 5.28
N LEU A 67 11.98 4.70 5.78
CA LEU A 67 12.94 3.61 5.78
C LEU A 67 12.41 2.41 6.58
N LEU A 68 11.89 2.66 7.78
CA LEU A 68 11.29 1.61 8.61
C LEU A 68 10.08 0.96 7.93
N ALA A 69 9.19 1.77 7.33
CA ALA A 69 8.03 1.32 6.58
C ALA A 69 8.42 0.43 5.38
N ASN A 70 9.43 0.83 4.61
CA ASN A 70 9.94 0.08 3.47
C ASN A 70 10.60 -1.24 3.91
N VAL A 71 11.34 -1.26 5.03
CA VAL A 71 11.89 -2.50 5.59
C VAL A 71 10.77 -3.45 6.03
N ALA A 72 9.76 -2.95 6.74
CA ALA A 72 8.61 -3.74 7.16
C ALA A 72 7.80 -4.28 5.96
N MET A 73 7.60 -3.45 4.93
CA MET A 73 6.95 -3.85 3.69
C MET A 73 7.75 -4.90 2.93
N THR A 74 9.08 -4.75 2.85
CA THR A 74 9.97 -5.72 2.23
C THR A 74 9.95 -7.06 2.97
N ALA A 75 10.02 -7.05 4.30
CA ALA A 75 9.90 -8.26 5.11
C ALA A 75 8.56 -8.97 4.87
N SER A 76 7.47 -8.19 4.84
CA SER A 76 6.13 -8.70 4.52
C SER A 76 6.08 -9.33 3.13
N LEU A 77 6.69 -8.70 2.13
CA LEU A 77 6.80 -9.22 0.77
C LEU A 77 7.57 -10.54 0.73
N VAL A 78 8.65 -10.68 1.50
CA VAL A 78 9.42 -11.93 1.60
C VAL A 78 8.56 -13.07 2.15
N PHE A 79 7.75 -12.83 3.18
CA PHE A 79 6.81 -13.83 3.70
C PHE A 79 5.74 -14.23 2.68
N ILE A 80 5.25 -13.27 1.88
CA ILE A 80 4.31 -13.54 0.79
C ILE A 80 4.95 -14.40 -0.28
N TYR A 81 6.20 -14.09 -0.66
CA TYR A 81 6.99 -14.91 -1.59
C TYR A 81 7.16 -16.33 -1.07
N TYR A 82 7.57 -16.47 0.19
CA TYR A 82 7.77 -17.77 0.82
C TYR A 82 6.49 -18.61 0.81
N TYR A 83 5.36 -18.00 1.20
CA TYR A 83 4.06 -18.67 1.14
C TYR A 83 3.69 -19.08 -0.29
N SER A 84 3.86 -18.17 -1.25
CA SER A 84 3.45 -18.41 -2.63
C SER A 84 4.28 -19.53 -3.28
N LEU A 85 5.58 -19.63 -2.96
CA LEU A 85 6.46 -20.68 -3.46
C LEU A 85 6.19 -22.05 -2.82
N THR A 86 5.82 -22.09 -1.54
CA THR A 86 5.58 -23.34 -0.80
C THR A 86 4.22 -23.96 -1.08
N ASN A 87 3.22 -23.16 -1.50
CA ASN A 87 1.86 -23.63 -1.77
C ASN A 87 1.56 -23.84 -3.27
N ILE A 88 2.60 -23.91 -4.12
CA ILE A 88 2.41 -24.25 -5.53
C ILE A 88 1.96 -25.72 -5.61
N THR A 89 0.74 -25.93 -6.09
CA THR A 89 0.18 -27.27 -6.30
C THR A 89 0.50 -27.75 -7.73
N TYR A 90 1.06 -28.95 -7.86
CA TYR A 90 1.32 -29.60 -9.15
C TYR A 90 0.22 -30.63 -9.45
N PRO A 91 -0.26 -30.76 -10.70
CA PRO A 91 0.20 -30.08 -11.92
C PRO A 91 -0.37 -28.67 -12.10
N ILE A 92 0.45 -27.78 -12.70
CA ILE A 92 0.09 -26.39 -13.00
C ILE A 92 -0.83 -26.36 -14.24
N ASN A 93 -2.14 -26.36 -14.03
CA ASN A 93 -3.15 -26.27 -15.10
C ASN A 93 -3.77 -24.87 -15.15
N LEU A 94 -3.02 -23.89 -15.67
CA LEU A 94 -3.48 -22.50 -15.81
C LEU A 94 -3.49 -22.05 -17.28
N PRO A 95 -4.44 -21.17 -17.68
CA PRO A 95 -4.44 -20.60 -19.01
C PRO A 95 -3.18 -19.74 -19.20
N LYS A 96 -2.40 -20.05 -20.25
CA LYS A 96 -1.13 -19.37 -20.55
C LYS A 96 -1.32 -17.98 -21.16
N VAL A 97 -2.53 -17.67 -21.63
CA VAL A 97 -2.87 -16.41 -22.29
C VAL A 97 -4.15 -15.89 -21.67
N GLY A 98 -4.14 -14.62 -21.26
CA GLY A 98 -5.33 -13.92 -20.77
C GLY A 98 -6.30 -13.58 -21.89
N HIS A 99 -7.53 -13.19 -21.55
CA HIS A 99 -8.48 -12.77 -22.58
C HIS A 99 -8.13 -11.37 -23.10
N ALA A 100 -8.43 -11.10 -24.37
CA ALA A 100 -8.15 -9.80 -24.99
C ALA A 100 -8.79 -8.61 -24.25
N LYS A 101 -9.95 -8.85 -23.60
CA LYS A 101 -10.67 -7.86 -22.79
C LYS A 101 -9.93 -7.44 -21.52
N ASP A 102 -8.98 -8.25 -21.03
CA ASP A 102 -8.27 -8.01 -19.77
C ASP A 102 -6.97 -7.21 -20.00
N TYR A 103 -6.51 -7.09 -21.26
CA TYR A 103 -5.30 -6.33 -21.59
C TYR A 103 -5.35 -4.85 -21.19
N PRO A 104 -6.44 -4.09 -21.43
CA PRO A 104 -6.49 -2.68 -21.01
C PRO A 104 -6.30 -2.50 -19.51
N LEU A 105 -6.91 -3.37 -18.70
CA LEU A 105 -6.78 -3.34 -17.24
C LEU A 105 -5.34 -3.69 -16.81
N PHE A 106 -4.73 -4.69 -17.44
CA PHE A 106 -3.32 -5.04 -17.20
C PHE A 106 -2.38 -3.88 -17.53
N PHE A 107 -2.50 -3.29 -18.73
CA PHE A 107 -1.65 -2.17 -19.15
C PHE A 107 -1.84 -0.95 -18.27
N GLY A 108 -3.09 -0.61 -17.90
CA GLY A 108 -3.38 0.48 -16.97
C GLY A 108 -2.72 0.26 -15.60
N THR A 109 -2.83 -0.94 -15.05
CA THR A 109 -2.21 -1.29 -13.77
C THR A 109 -0.68 -1.28 -13.86
N ALA A 110 -0.10 -1.78 -14.95
CA ALA A 110 1.34 -1.80 -15.16
C ALA A 110 1.92 -0.38 -15.31
N ILE A 111 1.29 0.47 -16.12
CA ILE A 111 1.70 1.88 -16.29
C ILE A 111 1.60 2.62 -14.96
N PHE A 112 0.49 2.43 -14.23
CA PHE A 112 0.30 3.03 -12.91
C PHE A 112 1.37 2.56 -11.91
N ALA A 113 1.79 1.29 -11.93
CA ALA A 113 2.82 0.78 -11.04
C ALA A 113 4.22 1.35 -11.31
N PHE A 114 4.49 1.80 -12.54
CA PHE A 114 5.74 2.50 -12.90
C PHE A 114 5.60 4.02 -12.93
N GLU A 115 4.46 4.55 -12.49
CA GLU A 115 4.27 5.98 -12.29
C GLU A 115 5.17 6.44 -11.13
N GLY A 116 5.78 7.61 -11.29
CA GLY A 116 6.85 8.07 -10.40
C GLY A 116 7.71 9.19 -10.99
N ILE A 117 7.48 9.56 -12.25
CA ILE A 117 8.22 10.66 -12.89
C ILE A 117 8.07 11.99 -12.13
N GLY A 118 6.95 12.20 -11.44
CA GLY A 118 6.74 13.38 -10.60
C GLY A 118 7.76 13.49 -9.46
N VAL A 119 8.24 12.36 -8.93
CA VAL A 119 9.16 12.34 -7.78
C VAL A 119 10.63 12.44 -8.18
N VAL A 120 10.95 12.30 -9.47
CA VAL A 120 12.32 12.29 -10.01
C VAL A 120 13.04 13.60 -9.74
N LEU A 121 12.43 14.74 -10.09
CA LEU A 121 13.09 16.06 -9.96
C LEU A 121 13.33 16.47 -8.50
N PRO A 122 12.36 16.37 -7.58
CA PRO A 122 12.63 16.66 -6.17
C PRO A 122 13.67 15.70 -5.57
N LEU A 123 13.64 14.43 -5.94
CA LEU A 123 14.60 13.44 -5.46
C LEU A 123 16.03 13.77 -5.89
N GLU A 124 16.23 14.06 -7.18
CA GLU A 124 17.53 14.48 -7.72
C GLU A 124 18.07 15.71 -6.99
N ASN A 125 17.22 16.72 -6.76
CA ASN A 125 17.58 17.95 -6.05
C ASN A 125 17.96 17.73 -4.57
N LYS A 126 17.53 16.65 -3.93
CA LYS A 126 17.87 16.32 -2.53
C LYS A 126 19.02 15.33 -2.40
N MET A 127 19.57 14.81 -3.50
CA MET A 127 20.71 13.90 -3.44
C MET A 127 22.00 14.62 -3.11
N GLN A 128 22.86 13.98 -2.32
CA GLN A 128 24.21 14.49 -2.04
C GLN A 128 25.11 14.51 -3.30
N ARG A 129 24.81 13.64 -4.28
CA ARG A 129 25.54 13.44 -5.53
C ARG A 129 24.57 13.27 -6.70
N PRO A 130 23.98 14.37 -7.22
CA PRO A 130 22.98 14.31 -8.28
C PRO A 130 23.53 13.71 -9.59
N GLU A 131 24.84 13.79 -9.84
CA GLU A 131 25.49 13.21 -11.03
C GLU A 131 25.33 11.68 -11.16
N LYS A 132 25.05 10.99 -10.05
CA LYS A 132 24.78 9.54 -10.04
C LYS A 132 23.30 9.19 -10.09
N PHE A 133 22.41 10.18 -10.16
CA PHE A 133 20.96 9.97 -10.12
C PHE A 133 20.48 8.97 -11.17
N SER A 134 20.93 9.11 -12.41
CA SER A 134 20.55 8.19 -13.50
C SER A 134 20.91 6.72 -13.18
N GLN A 135 22.08 6.47 -12.60
CA GLN A 135 22.50 5.10 -12.25
C GLN A 135 21.62 4.49 -11.17
N VAL A 136 21.30 5.29 -10.14
CA VAL A 136 20.40 4.88 -9.05
C VAL A 136 19.00 4.62 -9.57
N LEU A 137 18.51 5.48 -10.46
CA LEU A 137 17.20 5.34 -11.09
C LEU A 137 17.11 4.06 -11.92
N TYR A 138 18.04 3.80 -12.83
CA TYR A 138 18.03 2.59 -13.66
C TYR A 138 18.13 1.31 -12.81
N LEU A 139 18.98 1.31 -11.78
CA LEU A 139 19.09 0.17 -10.87
C LEU A 139 17.78 -0.05 -10.10
N GLY A 140 17.18 1.01 -9.56
CA GLY A 140 15.90 0.95 -8.85
C GLY A 140 14.78 0.42 -9.74
N MET A 141 14.66 0.96 -10.95
CA MET A 141 13.66 0.52 -11.94
C MET A 141 13.86 -0.94 -12.33
N GLY A 142 15.11 -1.39 -12.50
CA GLY A 142 15.41 -2.80 -12.77
C GLY A 142 14.98 -3.74 -11.66
N ILE A 143 15.27 -3.39 -10.40
CA ILE A 143 14.88 -4.18 -9.21
C ILE A 143 13.36 -4.25 -9.10
N VAL A 144 12.65 -3.12 -9.21
CA VAL A 144 11.19 -3.07 -9.12
C VAL A 144 10.53 -3.87 -10.25
N THR A 145 11.04 -3.74 -11.48
CA THR A 145 10.55 -4.51 -12.64
C THR A 145 10.69 -6.00 -12.41
N PHE A 146 11.86 -6.45 -11.93
CA PHE A 146 12.07 -7.85 -11.60
C PHE A 146 11.07 -8.32 -10.55
N LEU A 147 10.92 -7.58 -9.44
CA LEU A 147 9.99 -7.92 -8.36
C LEU A 147 8.54 -8.02 -8.83
N TYR A 148 8.08 -7.11 -9.68
CA TYR A 148 6.71 -7.14 -10.23
C TYR A 148 6.49 -8.35 -11.13
N ILE A 149 7.42 -8.65 -12.04
CA ILE A 149 7.30 -9.79 -12.95
C ILE A 149 7.34 -11.10 -12.16
N SER A 150 8.30 -11.27 -11.25
CA SER A 150 8.44 -12.52 -10.49
C SER A 150 7.27 -12.73 -9.53
N LEU A 151 6.83 -11.71 -8.80
CA LEU A 151 5.71 -11.85 -7.87
C LEU A 151 4.39 -12.07 -8.60
N GLY A 152 4.16 -11.34 -9.70
CA GLY A 152 2.98 -11.51 -10.53
C GLY A 152 2.89 -12.93 -11.09
N THR A 153 4.01 -13.46 -11.59
CA THR A 153 4.08 -14.82 -12.14
C THR A 153 3.88 -15.88 -11.06
N ILE A 154 4.63 -15.81 -9.95
CA ILE A 154 4.54 -16.78 -8.85
C ILE A 154 3.17 -16.73 -8.17
N GLY A 155 2.64 -15.52 -7.94
CA GLY A 155 1.31 -15.34 -7.38
C GLY A 155 0.22 -15.93 -8.27
N TYR A 156 0.31 -15.73 -9.58
CA TYR A 156 -0.62 -16.33 -10.52
C TYR A 156 -0.52 -17.87 -10.52
N ILE A 157 0.69 -18.44 -10.51
CA ILE A 157 0.89 -19.89 -10.44
C ILE A 157 0.32 -20.48 -9.13
N CYS A 158 0.49 -19.78 -8.00
CA CYS A 158 0.05 -20.25 -6.69
C CYS A 158 -1.48 -20.21 -6.54
N PHE A 159 -2.12 -19.08 -6.88
CA PHE A 159 -3.54 -18.83 -6.60
C PHE A 159 -4.47 -19.07 -7.81
N GLY A 160 -3.93 -19.07 -9.02
CA GLY A 160 -4.68 -19.28 -10.26
C GLY A 160 -5.85 -18.32 -10.44
N GLN A 161 -7.00 -18.86 -10.85
CA GLN A 161 -8.21 -18.07 -11.13
C GLN A 161 -8.86 -17.48 -9.87
N HIS A 162 -8.49 -17.95 -8.68
CA HIS A 162 -9.04 -17.46 -7.42
C HIS A 162 -8.28 -16.26 -6.85
N ILE A 163 -7.28 -15.74 -7.56
CA ILE A 163 -6.51 -14.58 -7.11
C ILE A 163 -7.41 -13.35 -7.00
N GLY A 164 -7.58 -12.86 -5.77
CA GLY A 164 -8.24 -11.58 -5.49
C GLY A 164 -7.48 -10.38 -6.07
N GLY A 165 -8.10 -9.20 -6.02
CA GLY A 165 -7.52 -7.95 -6.55
C GLY A 165 -6.20 -7.51 -5.89
N SER A 166 -5.84 -8.10 -4.75
CA SER A 166 -4.50 -7.99 -4.17
C SER A 166 -4.01 -9.36 -3.70
N ILE A 167 -2.70 -9.58 -3.74
CA ILE A 167 -2.10 -10.86 -3.30
C ILE A 167 -2.31 -11.10 -1.80
N THR A 168 -2.36 -10.04 -0.99
CA THR A 168 -2.55 -10.12 0.46
C THR A 168 -3.91 -10.66 0.86
N LEU A 169 -4.94 -10.48 0.02
CA LEU A 169 -6.28 -11.04 0.27
C LEU A 169 -6.31 -12.58 0.18
N ASN A 170 -5.40 -13.16 -0.61
CA ASN A 170 -5.35 -14.61 -0.83
C ASN A 170 -4.57 -15.36 0.26
N LEU A 171 -3.90 -14.65 1.16
CA LEU A 171 -3.16 -15.26 2.27
C LEU A 171 -4.12 -15.77 3.37
N PRO A 172 -3.77 -16.87 4.05
CA PRO A 172 -4.60 -17.46 5.11
C PRO A 172 -4.74 -16.51 6.30
N ASN A 173 -5.87 -16.60 7.00
CA ASN A 173 -6.20 -15.77 8.16
C ASN A 173 -5.65 -16.35 9.48
N CYS A 174 -4.34 -16.57 9.55
CA CYS A 174 -3.69 -16.90 10.82
C CYS A 174 -2.82 -15.74 11.30
N TRP A 175 -2.51 -15.72 12.60
CA TRP A 175 -1.86 -14.58 13.28
C TRP A 175 -0.63 -14.05 12.56
N MET A 176 0.24 -14.97 12.09
CA MET A 176 1.46 -14.61 11.39
C MET A 176 1.16 -13.84 10.09
N TYR A 177 0.30 -14.37 9.22
CA TYR A 177 -0.03 -13.68 7.97
C TYR A 177 -0.93 -12.46 8.20
N GLN A 178 -1.70 -12.42 9.28
CA GLN A 178 -2.44 -11.22 9.68
C GLN A 178 -1.48 -10.09 10.08
N ALA A 179 -0.41 -10.40 10.83
CA ALA A 179 0.64 -9.44 11.14
C ALA A 179 1.38 -8.98 9.87
N VAL A 180 1.67 -9.88 8.93
CA VAL A 180 2.25 -9.55 7.61
C VAL A 180 1.34 -8.60 6.83
N LYS A 181 0.02 -8.87 6.77
CA LYS A 181 -0.96 -7.97 6.13
C LYS A 181 -0.94 -6.58 6.78
N LEU A 182 -0.91 -6.52 8.11
CA LEU A 182 -0.90 -5.25 8.86
C LEU A 182 0.38 -4.45 8.62
N LEU A 183 1.55 -5.08 8.68
CA LEU A 183 2.85 -4.46 8.41
C LEU A 183 2.94 -3.95 6.98
N TYR A 184 2.43 -4.72 6.01
CA TYR A 184 2.36 -4.31 4.62
C TYR A 184 1.45 -3.08 4.44
N CYS A 185 0.25 -3.09 5.03
CA CYS A 185 -0.69 -1.96 4.99
C CYS A 185 -0.11 -0.71 5.66
N PHE A 186 0.58 -0.86 6.80
CA PHE A 186 1.29 0.24 7.44
C PHE A 186 2.36 0.83 6.51
N GLY A 187 3.11 -0.01 5.81
CA GLY A 187 4.05 0.44 4.80
C GLY A 187 3.38 1.28 3.70
N ILE A 188 2.27 0.78 3.15
CA ILE A 188 1.49 1.48 2.11
C ILE A 188 1.06 2.87 2.61
N PHE A 189 0.54 2.92 3.83
CA PHE A 189 0.06 4.16 4.43
C PHE A 189 1.13 5.26 4.49
N ILE A 190 2.38 4.89 4.79
CA ILE A 190 3.50 5.84 4.82
C ILE A 190 3.98 6.23 3.43
N THR A 191 4.02 5.26 2.51
CA THR A 191 4.37 5.58 1.11
C THR A 191 3.37 6.52 0.46
N PHE A 192 2.09 6.42 0.84
CA PHE A 192 1.05 7.35 0.41
C PHE A 192 1.36 8.79 0.84
N ALA A 193 1.77 9.01 2.09
CA ALA A 193 2.16 10.35 2.55
C ALA A 193 3.36 10.92 1.77
N LEU A 194 4.31 10.08 1.37
CA LEU A 194 5.44 10.49 0.53
C LEU A 194 5.02 10.84 -0.89
N GLN A 195 4.06 10.14 -1.47
CA GLN A 195 3.55 10.45 -2.81
C GLN A 195 2.90 11.84 -2.84
N PHE A 196 2.16 12.21 -1.79
CA PHE A 196 1.55 13.54 -1.66
C PHE A 196 2.54 14.67 -1.35
N TYR A 197 3.72 14.34 -0.81
CA TYR A 197 4.75 15.34 -0.52
C TYR A 197 5.21 16.06 -1.80
N VAL A 198 5.35 15.34 -2.91
CA VAL A 198 5.87 15.85 -4.17
C VAL A 198 4.98 16.90 -4.83
N PRO A 199 3.67 16.67 -5.07
CA PRO A 199 2.80 17.73 -5.59
C PRO A 199 2.71 18.90 -4.61
N ALA A 200 2.76 18.65 -3.30
CA ALA A 200 2.81 19.72 -2.31
C ALA A 200 4.09 20.57 -2.42
N GLU A 201 5.27 19.98 -2.59
CA GLU A 201 6.55 20.71 -2.76
C GLU A 201 6.58 21.51 -4.08
N ILE A 202 5.90 21.06 -5.14
CA ILE A 202 5.86 21.74 -6.44
C ILE A 202 4.81 22.86 -6.47
N ILE A 203 3.60 22.60 -5.99
CA ILE A 203 2.44 23.51 -6.10
C ILE A 203 2.54 24.64 -5.07
N ILE A 204 2.89 24.34 -3.82
CA ILE A 204 2.79 25.31 -2.72
C ILE A 204 3.70 26.52 -2.94
N PRO A 205 5.01 26.38 -3.27
CA PRO A 205 5.87 27.53 -3.50
C PRO A 205 5.40 28.39 -4.67
N SER A 206 4.89 27.75 -5.74
CA SER A 206 4.36 28.44 -6.93
C SER A 206 3.13 29.29 -6.61
N VAL A 207 2.30 28.87 -5.67
CA VAL A 207 1.11 29.62 -5.21
C VAL A 207 1.48 30.67 -4.17
N VAL A 208 2.33 30.32 -3.20
CA VAL A 208 2.79 31.21 -2.12
C VAL A 208 3.56 32.41 -2.68
N ALA A 209 4.36 32.24 -3.74
CA ALA A 209 5.07 33.34 -4.40
C ALA A 209 4.14 34.44 -4.97
N ARG A 210 2.84 34.17 -5.10
CA ARG A 210 1.82 35.13 -5.56
C ARG A 210 1.06 35.82 -4.42
N LEU A 211 1.38 35.51 -3.17
CA LEU A 211 0.63 35.95 -1.99
C LEU A 211 1.53 36.69 -0.99
N SER A 212 0.91 37.54 -0.17
CA SER A 212 1.60 38.26 0.91
C SER A 212 1.96 37.33 2.08
N GLY A 213 3.13 37.55 2.70
CA GLY A 213 3.74 36.75 3.79
C GLY A 213 2.85 36.35 4.98
N ARG A 214 1.72 37.04 5.19
CA ARG A 214 0.79 36.79 6.31
C ARG A 214 -0.16 35.61 6.07
N TRP A 215 -0.37 35.20 4.81
CA TRP A 215 -1.30 34.12 4.44
C TRP A 215 -0.61 32.82 4.00
N GLU A 216 0.73 32.81 3.94
CA GLU A 216 1.50 31.68 3.38
C GLU A 216 1.22 30.36 4.11
N THR A 217 1.24 30.39 5.44
CA THR A 217 1.00 29.19 6.25
C THR A 217 -0.43 28.68 6.12
N ALA A 218 -1.42 29.59 6.11
CA ALA A 218 -2.83 29.24 5.99
C ALA A 218 -3.18 28.68 4.59
N VAL A 219 -2.63 29.29 3.53
CA VAL A 219 -2.87 28.84 2.15
C VAL A 219 -2.13 27.54 1.84
N SER A 220 -0.91 27.36 2.37
CA SER A 220 -0.19 26.08 2.30
C SER A 220 -0.98 24.94 2.96
N LEU A 221 -1.56 25.19 4.13
CA LEU A 221 -2.41 24.23 4.83
C LEU A 221 -3.69 23.90 4.04
N ALA A 222 -4.35 24.95 3.54
CA ALA A 222 -5.59 24.82 2.77
C ALA A 222 -5.37 24.05 1.47
N LEU A 223 -4.28 24.30 0.74
CA LEU A 223 -3.92 23.59 -0.49
C LEU A 223 -3.64 22.10 -0.24
N ARG A 224 -2.95 21.76 0.86
CA ARG A 224 -2.70 20.36 1.22
C ARG A 224 -4.01 19.63 1.53
N ILE A 225 -4.94 20.28 2.22
CA ILE A 225 -6.26 19.73 2.51
C ILE A 225 -7.07 19.58 1.21
N LEU A 226 -7.05 20.57 0.33
CA LEU A 226 -7.74 20.54 -0.97
C LEU A 226 -7.24 19.41 -1.88
N LEU A 227 -5.92 19.19 -1.95
CA LEU A 227 -5.32 18.10 -2.71
C LEU A 227 -5.77 16.72 -2.21
N VAL A 228 -5.86 16.55 -0.88
CA VAL A 228 -6.34 15.29 -0.30
C VAL A 228 -7.84 15.10 -0.56
N ILE A 229 -8.65 16.15 -0.42
CA ILE A 229 -10.09 16.09 -0.70
C ILE A 229 -10.35 15.75 -2.18
N PHE A 230 -9.61 16.36 -3.11
CA PHE A 230 -9.73 16.08 -4.55
C PHE A 230 -9.41 14.61 -4.89
N THR A 231 -8.56 13.94 -4.11
CA THR A 231 -8.24 12.52 -4.34
C THR A 231 -9.32 11.57 -3.81
N CYS A 232 -10.29 12.09 -3.05
CA CYS A 232 -11.35 11.32 -2.43
C CYS A 232 -12.72 11.44 -3.12
N GLU A 233 -12.81 12.16 -4.24
CA GLU A 233 -13.95 12.07 -5.18
C GLU A 233 -13.76 10.91 -6.17
#